data_AF-A0AB37N0M2-F1
#
_entry.id   AF-A0AB37N0M2-F1
#
_cell.length_a   1.000
_cell.length_b   1.000
_cell.length_c   1.000
_cell.angle_alpha   90.00
_cell.angle_beta   90.00
_cell.angle_gamma   90.00
#
_symmetry.space_group_name_H-M   'P 1'
#
loop_
_entity.id
_entity.type
_entity.pdbx_description
1 polymer ?
#
loop_
_entity_poly.entity_id
_entity_poly.type
_entity_poly.pdbx_seq_one_letter_code
_entity_poly.pdbx_strand_id
1 'polypeptide(L)'
;MLIVVSSILHATVYTFTTDGGVLKLNDQMSTISFKGIVYTIVDYKDNTPEINSVFCKSSNSRKMFLFDFTKGNITEYNYIEIFEWKDVAKYNKADLVAGLYRNIDVYIINNDIRGDKVNLFRQYANIVIEGIKNGTIIMNGDGTFTDTTGKLSSSGTFERNWLGKIKNTPNNILNLVVDYVLDYIKGRPTCNSNWKQVGKPYLILKVDKSE
;
A
#
# COMPACT_ATOMS: atom_id res chain seq x y z
N MET A 1 -22.76 26.02 -9.01
CA MET A 1 -23.03 26.54 -7.65
C MET A 1 -21.72 26.50 -6.90
N LEU A 2 -21.16 27.68 -6.64
CA LEU A 2 -19.82 27.89 -6.09
C LEU A 2 -19.87 27.52 -4.59
N ILE A 3 -19.37 26.35 -4.19
CA ILE A 3 -19.06 26.11 -2.76
C ILE A 3 -17.68 26.72 -2.55
N VAL A 4 -17.66 28.05 -2.41
CA VAL A 4 -16.46 28.75 -1.97
C VAL A 4 -16.33 28.44 -0.48
N VAL A 5 -15.29 27.69 -0.11
CA VAL A 5 -14.96 27.41 1.30
C VAL A 5 -14.40 28.68 2.00
N SER A 6 -14.41 29.84 1.34
CA SER A 6 -13.98 31.12 1.90
C SER A 6 -15.18 31.89 2.48
N SER A 7 -15.59 31.50 3.69
CA SER A 7 -16.28 32.27 4.75
C SER A 7 -17.15 31.31 5.58
N ILE A 8 -16.50 30.41 6.33
CA ILE A 8 -17.18 29.45 7.19
C ILE A 8 -17.72 30.17 8.43
N LEU A 9 -18.93 30.69 8.30
CA LEU A 9 -19.89 30.82 9.39
C LEU A 9 -21.21 30.21 8.86
N HIS A 10 -21.64 29.10 9.48
CA HIS A 10 -22.98 28.48 9.40
C HIS A 10 -23.24 27.38 8.33
N ALA A 11 -22.44 26.33 8.28
CA ALA A 11 -22.93 25.02 7.82
C ALA A 11 -22.55 23.97 8.86
N THR A 12 -23.53 23.34 9.50
CA THR A 12 -23.26 22.32 10.52
C THR A 12 -23.09 20.95 9.87
N VAL A 13 -23.89 20.64 8.84
CA VAL A 13 -23.80 19.38 8.10
C VAL A 13 -24.10 19.56 6.61
N TYR A 14 -23.22 19.07 5.75
CA TYR A 14 -23.46 18.85 4.33
C TYR A 14 -23.86 17.38 4.10
N THR A 15 -24.97 17.14 3.40
CA THR A 15 -25.44 15.80 3.05
C THR A 15 -25.39 15.62 1.54
N PHE A 16 -24.54 14.71 1.09
CA PHE A 16 -24.40 14.30 -0.31
C PHE A 16 -25.15 13.00 -0.52
N THR A 17 -26.23 13.04 -1.29
CA THR A 17 -26.89 11.83 -1.78
C THR A 17 -26.20 11.39 -3.06
N THR A 18 -25.62 10.20 -3.06
CA THR A 18 -24.91 9.63 -4.21
C THR A 18 -25.56 8.32 -4.67
N ASP A 19 -25.18 7.85 -5.85
CA ASP A 19 -25.54 6.51 -6.36
C ASP A 19 -24.97 5.36 -5.51
N GLY A 20 -24.00 5.64 -4.63
CA GLY A 20 -23.39 4.67 -3.70
C GLY A 20 -23.86 4.79 -2.25
N GLY A 21 -24.78 5.71 -1.94
CA GLY A 21 -25.30 5.97 -0.59
C GLY A 21 -25.19 7.43 -0.16
N VAL A 22 -25.48 7.69 1.11
CA VAL A 22 -25.48 9.05 1.67
C VAL A 22 -24.17 9.29 2.43
N LEU A 23 -23.44 10.34 2.02
CA LEU A 23 -22.26 10.85 2.73
C LEU A 23 -22.66 12.12 3.48
N LYS A 24 -22.35 12.21 4.76
CA LYS A 24 -22.55 13.44 5.55
C LYS A 24 -21.21 13.97 6.04
N LEU A 25 -20.91 15.22 5.74
CA LEU A 25 -19.76 15.95 6.28
C LEU A 25 -20.27 16.92 7.34
N ASN A 26 -19.88 16.70 8.59
CA ASN A 26 -20.21 17.55 9.73
C ASN A 26 -18.94 18.29 10.14
N ASP A 27 -18.90 19.59 9.85
CA ASP A 27 -17.72 20.42 10.06
C ASP A 27 -17.52 20.75 11.55
N GLN A 28 -18.60 21.00 12.29
CA GLN A 28 -18.53 21.29 13.73
C GLN A 28 -17.99 20.11 14.55
N MET A 29 -18.39 18.90 14.19
CA MET A 29 -17.92 17.69 14.84
C MET A 29 -16.62 17.15 14.23
N SER A 30 -16.11 17.76 13.15
CA SER A 30 -14.99 17.26 12.36
C SER A 30 -15.17 15.79 11.98
N THR A 31 -16.33 15.42 11.41
CA THR A 31 -16.63 14.04 11.01
C THR A 31 -17.16 13.92 9.59
N ILE A 32 -16.84 12.79 8.94
CA ILE A 32 -17.55 12.30 7.76
C ILE A 32 -18.24 11.00 8.14
N SER A 33 -19.51 10.84 7.79
CA SER A 33 -20.19 9.54 7.84
C SER A 33 -20.53 9.06 6.44
N PHE A 34 -20.23 7.80 6.14
CA PHE A 34 -20.54 7.17 4.85
C PHE A 34 -20.72 5.67 5.04
N LYS A 35 -21.78 5.09 4.44
CA LYS A 35 -22.08 3.64 4.50
C LYS A 35 -22.08 3.06 5.92
N GLY A 36 -22.63 3.81 6.88
CA GLY A 36 -22.75 3.40 8.28
C GLY A 36 -21.46 3.52 9.10
N ILE A 37 -20.36 4.02 8.53
CA ILE A 37 -19.11 4.26 9.24
C ILE A 37 -18.94 5.76 9.46
N VAL A 38 -18.59 6.15 10.68
CA VAL A 38 -18.19 7.52 11.03
C VAL A 38 -16.67 7.59 11.10
N TYR A 39 -16.11 8.58 10.43
CA TYR A 39 -14.69 8.90 10.39
C TYR A 39 -14.46 10.27 11.02
N THR A 40 -13.42 10.39 11.83
CA THR A 40 -12.91 11.67 12.30
C THR A 40 -12.04 12.29 11.21
N ILE A 41 -12.34 13.52 10.84
CA ILE A 41 -11.53 14.30 9.90
C ILE A 41 -10.23 14.69 10.59
N VAL A 42 -9.11 14.49 9.89
CA VAL A 42 -7.77 14.79 10.40
C VAL A 42 -7.08 15.90 9.63
N ASP A 43 -7.45 16.10 8.37
CA ASP A 43 -6.84 17.10 7.51
C ASP A 43 -7.73 17.41 6.29
N TYR A 44 -7.54 18.60 5.73
CA TYR A 44 -8.18 19.07 4.50
C TYR A 44 -7.10 19.52 3.53
N LYS A 45 -7.29 19.20 2.26
CA LYS A 45 -6.45 19.75 1.20
C LYS A 45 -7.33 20.29 0.07
N ASP A 46 -7.27 21.59 -0.09
CA ASP A 46 -7.84 22.29 -1.22
C ASP A 46 -6.89 22.09 -2.41
N ASN A 47 -7.27 21.22 -3.35
CA ASN A 47 -6.45 21.00 -4.55
C ASN A 47 -6.74 22.11 -5.57
N THR A 48 -8.03 22.40 -5.78
CA THR A 48 -8.56 23.56 -6.51
C THR A 48 -9.88 23.99 -5.86
N PRO A 49 -10.44 25.16 -6.18
CA PRO A 49 -11.74 25.58 -5.63
C PRO A 49 -12.86 24.55 -5.83
N GLU A 50 -12.85 23.80 -6.93
CA GLU A 50 -13.84 22.76 -7.22
C GLU A 50 -13.42 21.33 -6.83
N ILE A 51 -12.18 21.13 -6.36
CA ILE A 51 -11.61 19.80 -6.05
C ILE A 51 -10.97 19.79 -4.67
N ASN A 52 -11.62 19.08 -3.74
CA ASN A 52 -11.24 19.08 -2.33
C ASN A 52 -10.98 17.66 -1.83
N SER A 53 -9.88 17.45 -1.13
CA SER A 53 -9.55 16.19 -0.46
C SER A 53 -9.80 16.31 1.03
N VAL A 54 -10.57 15.37 1.59
CA VAL A 54 -10.78 15.26 3.04
C VAL A 54 -10.17 13.97 3.55
N PHE A 55 -9.21 14.09 4.44
CA PHE A 55 -8.51 12.96 5.05
C PHE A 55 -9.15 12.63 6.39
N CYS A 56 -9.42 11.36 6.62
CA CYS A 56 -10.15 10.94 7.81
C CYS A 56 -9.69 9.58 8.32
N LYS A 57 -9.96 9.32 9.61
CA LYS A 57 -9.58 8.09 10.31
C LYS A 57 -10.77 7.50 11.05
N SER A 58 -10.79 6.17 11.17
CA SER A 58 -11.72 5.43 12.03
C SER A 58 -11.00 4.20 12.57
N SER A 59 -10.87 4.08 13.90
CA SER A 59 -10.13 3.04 14.65
C SER A 59 -8.80 2.58 14.01
N ASN A 60 -8.86 1.70 13.01
CA ASN A 60 -7.71 1.11 12.31
C ASN A 60 -7.66 1.42 10.80
N SER A 61 -8.45 2.37 10.31
CA SER A 61 -8.56 2.71 8.90
C SER A 61 -8.32 4.19 8.68
N ARG A 62 -7.65 4.51 7.56
CA ARG A 62 -7.53 5.87 7.04
C ARG A 62 -8.15 5.91 5.66
N LYS A 63 -8.94 6.95 5.42
CA LYS A 63 -9.66 7.19 4.17
C LYS A 63 -9.36 8.59 3.67
N MET A 64 -9.39 8.75 2.36
CA MET A 64 -9.48 10.06 1.72
C MET A 64 -10.74 10.07 0.87
N PHE A 65 -11.56 11.10 1.05
CA PHE A 65 -12.68 11.40 0.16
C PHE A 65 -12.27 12.59 -0.72
N LEU A 66 -12.22 12.36 -2.02
CA LEU A 66 -11.98 13.39 -3.03
C LEU A 66 -13.33 13.86 -3.57
N PHE A 67 -13.69 15.10 -3.28
CA PHE A 67 -14.86 15.76 -3.84
C PHE A 67 -14.41 16.47 -5.13
N ASP A 68 -14.87 15.98 -6.28
CA ASP A 68 -14.62 16.60 -7.58
C ASP A 68 -15.95 17.14 -8.12
N PHE A 69 -16.24 18.39 -7.79
CA PHE A 69 -17.50 19.03 -8.17
C PHE A 69 -17.55 19.34 -9.67
N THR A 70 -16.41 19.41 -10.35
CA THR A 70 -16.36 19.59 -11.81
C THR A 70 -16.93 18.37 -12.55
N LYS A 71 -16.80 17.19 -11.96
CA LYS A 71 -17.36 15.92 -12.46
C LYS A 71 -18.60 15.48 -11.71
N GLY A 72 -19.04 16.26 -10.73
CA GLY A 72 -20.17 15.93 -9.85
C GLY A 72 -19.98 14.59 -9.14
N ASN A 73 -18.76 14.25 -8.70
CA ASN A 73 -18.51 12.96 -8.06
C ASN A 73 -17.73 13.07 -6.74
N ILE A 74 -17.83 12.00 -5.95
CA ILE A 74 -17.02 11.77 -4.78
C ILE A 74 -16.26 10.46 -5.00
N THR A 75 -14.93 10.51 -4.88
CA THR A 75 -14.09 9.33 -5.00
C THR A 75 -13.53 8.95 -3.64
N GLU A 76 -13.70 7.69 -3.26
CA GLU A 76 -13.18 7.13 -2.01
C GLU A 76 -11.82 6.49 -2.24
N TYR A 77 -10.88 6.71 -1.32
CA TYR A 77 -9.56 6.10 -1.34
C TYR A 77 -9.24 5.46 0.01
N ASN A 78 -8.62 4.28 -0.04
CA ASN A 78 -7.99 3.63 1.11
C ASN A 78 -6.55 4.07 1.23
N TYR A 79 -6.12 4.33 2.47
CA TYR A 79 -4.70 4.37 2.76
C TYR A 79 -4.10 2.97 2.60
N ILE A 80 -2.98 2.88 1.89
CA ILE A 80 -2.16 1.68 1.79
C ILE A 80 -0.76 1.98 2.30
N GLU A 81 -0.16 0.98 2.93
CA GLU A 81 1.26 1.01 3.22
C GLU A 81 2.04 0.68 1.95
N ILE A 82 3.15 1.37 1.77
CA ILE A 82 4.02 1.18 0.61
C ILE A 82 5.26 0.41 1.02
N PHE A 83 5.65 -0.53 0.18
CA PHE A 83 7.01 -1.05 0.14
C PHE A 83 7.77 -0.36 -0.97
N GLU A 84 8.97 0.14 -0.68
CA GLU A 84 9.79 0.86 -1.64
C GLU A 84 10.99 -0.01 -2.03
N TRP A 85 11.11 -0.27 -3.34
CA TRP A 85 12.38 -0.60 -3.96
C TRP A 85 13.09 0.72 -4.20
N LYS A 86 14.05 1.01 -3.30
CA LYS A 86 14.65 2.33 -3.13
C LYS A 86 15.06 2.94 -4.47
N ASP A 87 14.57 4.16 -4.71
CA ASP A 87 14.85 4.97 -5.90
C ASP A 87 14.44 4.33 -7.24
N VAL A 88 13.71 3.21 -7.23
CA VAL A 88 13.27 2.48 -8.44
C VAL A 88 11.75 2.44 -8.54
N ALA A 89 11.06 1.90 -7.53
CA ALA A 89 9.62 1.69 -7.59
C ALA A 89 8.98 1.56 -6.22
N LYS A 90 7.67 1.83 -6.16
CA LYS A 90 6.84 1.68 -4.96
C LYS A 90 5.74 0.67 -5.22
N TYR A 91 5.41 -0.14 -4.22
CA TYR A 91 4.44 -1.22 -4.32
C TYR A 91 3.47 -1.18 -3.15
N ASN A 92 2.22 -1.62 -3.35
CA ASN A 92 1.32 -1.88 -2.24
C ASN A 92 1.90 -3.02 -1.39
N LYS A 93 2.29 -2.71 -0.15
CA LYS A 93 2.98 -3.65 0.75
C LYS A 93 2.14 -4.89 1.03
N ALA A 94 0.83 -4.74 1.23
CA ALA A 94 -0.06 -5.86 1.54
C ALA A 94 -0.20 -6.82 0.33
N ASP A 95 -0.40 -6.26 -0.86
CA ASP A 95 -0.51 -7.04 -2.10
C ASP A 95 0.82 -7.76 -2.41
N LEU A 96 1.95 -7.08 -2.19
CA LEU A 96 3.29 -7.63 -2.34
C LEU A 96 3.51 -8.83 -1.40
N VAL A 97 3.30 -8.65 -0.10
CA VAL A 97 3.50 -9.69 0.92
C VAL A 97 2.63 -10.91 0.65
N ALA A 98 1.33 -10.72 0.40
CA ALA A 98 0.42 -11.82 0.08
C ALA A 98 0.84 -12.55 -1.21
N GLY A 99 1.33 -11.79 -2.17
CA GLY A 99 1.90 -12.27 -3.41
C GLY A 99 3.14 -13.16 -3.24
N LEU A 100 4.11 -12.68 -2.46
CA LEU A 100 5.33 -13.40 -2.14
C LEU A 100 5.02 -14.69 -1.37
N TYR A 101 4.07 -14.72 -0.45
CA TYR A 101 3.73 -15.99 0.21
C TYR A 101 3.19 -17.03 -0.77
N ARG A 102 2.34 -16.62 -1.72
CA ARG A 102 1.72 -17.54 -2.69
C ARG A 102 2.70 -18.14 -3.71
N ASN A 103 3.85 -17.50 -3.94
CA ASN A 103 4.76 -17.86 -5.04
C ASN A 103 6.08 -18.52 -4.59
N ILE A 104 6.26 -18.79 -3.29
CA ILE A 104 7.46 -19.48 -2.77
C ILE A 104 7.67 -20.82 -3.49
N ASP A 105 6.65 -21.69 -3.49
CA ASP A 105 6.77 -23.02 -4.09
C ASP A 105 6.87 -22.98 -5.61
N VAL A 106 6.21 -22.01 -6.25
CA VAL A 106 6.33 -21.78 -7.70
C VAL A 106 7.78 -21.45 -8.06
N TYR A 107 8.43 -20.56 -7.30
CA TYR A 107 9.83 -20.22 -7.53
C TYR A 107 10.77 -21.40 -7.29
N ILE A 108 10.54 -22.20 -6.24
CA ILE A 108 11.29 -23.43 -5.95
C ILE A 108 11.24 -24.39 -7.13
N ILE A 109 10.05 -24.63 -7.68
CA ILE A 109 9.84 -25.53 -8.82
C ILE A 109 10.51 -24.98 -10.08
N ASN A 110 10.29 -23.71 -10.41
CA ASN A 110 10.82 -23.09 -11.63
C ASN A 110 12.35 -22.99 -11.65
N ASN A 111 12.98 -22.90 -10.48
CA ASN A 111 14.44 -22.78 -10.34
C ASN A 111 15.13 -24.08 -9.91
N ASP A 112 14.41 -25.22 -9.95
CA ASP A 112 14.95 -26.53 -9.62
C ASP A 112 15.65 -26.61 -8.25
N ILE A 113 15.11 -25.91 -7.24
CA ILE A 113 15.64 -25.95 -5.88
C ILE A 113 15.25 -27.30 -5.28
N ARG A 114 16.26 -28.13 -4.95
CA ARG A 114 16.06 -29.53 -4.52
C ARG A 114 16.73 -29.86 -3.18
N GLY A 115 16.26 -30.94 -2.56
CA GLY A 115 16.81 -31.50 -1.33
C GLY A 115 16.67 -30.54 -0.14
N ASP A 116 17.66 -30.56 0.76
CA ASP A 116 17.65 -29.76 2.00
C ASP A 116 17.55 -28.24 1.75
N LYS A 117 17.93 -27.79 0.54
CA LYS A 117 17.82 -26.38 0.13
C LYS A 117 16.39 -25.87 0.12
N VAL A 118 15.41 -26.74 -0.14
CA VAL A 118 14.00 -26.37 -0.20
C VAL A 118 13.51 -25.85 1.15
N ASN A 119 13.83 -26.57 2.23
CA ASN A 119 13.39 -26.19 3.57
C ASN A 119 14.07 -24.90 4.05
N LEU A 120 15.38 -24.77 3.81
CA LEU A 120 16.13 -23.54 4.10
C LEU A 120 15.61 -22.34 3.30
N PHE A 121 15.31 -22.54 2.01
CA PHE A 121 14.76 -21.48 1.16
C PHE A 121 13.42 -21.00 1.69
N ARG A 122 12.48 -21.91 1.99
CA ARG A 122 11.18 -21.56 2.58
C ARG A 122 11.34 -20.80 3.90
N GLN A 123 12.24 -21.26 4.76
CA GLN A 123 12.52 -20.60 6.03
C GLN A 123 12.99 -19.16 5.84
N TYR A 124 14.03 -18.95 5.02
CA TYR A 124 14.56 -17.60 4.77
C TYR A 124 13.58 -16.71 4.00
N ALA A 125 12.84 -17.26 3.02
CA ALA A 125 11.79 -16.53 2.32
C ALA A 125 10.74 -16.02 3.31
N ASN A 126 10.25 -16.86 4.23
CA ASN A 126 9.29 -16.44 5.25
C ASN A 126 9.86 -15.34 6.17
N ILE A 127 11.13 -15.42 6.58
CA ILE A 127 11.77 -14.38 7.39
C ILE A 127 11.84 -13.05 6.62
N VAL A 128 12.26 -13.09 5.35
CA VAL A 128 12.33 -11.88 4.50
C VAL A 128 10.95 -11.29 4.28
N ILE A 129 9.93 -12.11 4.00
CA ILE A 129 8.56 -11.64 3.76
C ILE A 129 7.96 -11.02 5.03
N GLU A 130 8.15 -11.63 6.21
CA GLU A 130 7.76 -11.00 7.48
C GLU A 130 8.54 -9.71 7.75
N GLY A 131 9.82 -9.66 7.38
CA GLY A 131 10.61 -8.45 7.49
C GLY A 131 10.10 -7.32 6.57
N ILE A 132 9.68 -7.63 5.35
CA ILE A 132 9.03 -6.68 4.43
C ILE A 132 7.73 -6.16 5.05
N LYS A 133 6.89 -7.07 5.54
CA LYS A 133 5.61 -6.75 6.18
C LYS A 133 5.79 -5.82 7.38
N ASN A 134 6.79 -6.08 8.21
CA ASN A 134 7.09 -5.32 9.43
C ASN A 134 7.95 -4.08 9.19
N GLY A 135 8.42 -3.85 7.95
CA GLY A 135 9.26 -2.70 7.60
C GLY A 135 10.71 -2.79 8.10
N THR A 136 11.20 -4.00 8.38
CA THR A 136 12.59 -4.24 8.80
C THR A 136 13.51 -4.63 7.64
N ILE A 137 12.93 -4.99 6.49
CA ILE A 137 13.67 -5.25 5.25
C ILE A 137 13.59 -4.01 4.35
N ILE A 138 14.75 -3.46 4.02
CA ILE A 138 14.91 -2.36 3.07
C ILE A 138 15.48 -2.94 1.78
N MET A 139 14.84 -2.68 0.65
CA MET A 139 15.39 -3.05 -0.66
C MET A 139 16.13 -1.88 -1.28
N ASN A 140 17.41 -2.08 -1.57
CA ASN A 140 18.25 -1.09 -2.22
C ASN A 140 17.98 -1.06 -3.73
N GLY A 141 18.32 0.06 -4.39
CA GLY A 141 18.09 0.23 -5.83
C GLY A 141 18.80 -0.82 -6.71
N ASP A 142 19.90 -1.41 -6.22
CA ASP A 142 20.64 -2.49 -6.88
C ASP A 142 19.98 -3.88 -6.73
N GLY A 143 18.88 -3.98 -5.98
CA GLY A 143 18.14 -5.22 -5.73
C GLY A 143 18.61 -6.00 -4.50
N THR A 144 19.63 -5.53 -3.79
CA THR A 144 20.02 -6.12 -2.49
C THR A 144 19.07 -5.72 -1.37
N PHE A 145 19.14 -6.43 -0.23
CA PHE A 145 18.36 -6.09 0.96
C PHE A 145 19.25 -5.79 2.17
N THR A 146 18.74 -4.91 3.04
CA THR A 146 19.26 -4.67 4.38
C THR A 146 18.21 -5.07 5.40
N ASP A 147 18.59 -5.91 6.36
CA ASP A 147 17.76 -6.27 7.51
C ASP A 147 18.17 -5.44 8.72
N THR A 148 17.29 -4.53 9.15
CA THR A 148 17.55 -3.64 10.29
C THR A 148 17.56 -4.37 11.63
N THR A 149 17.09 -5.62 11.69
CA THR A 149 17.15 -6.44 12.90
C THR A 149 18.46 -7.21 13.07
N GLY A 150 19.29 -7.26 12.02
CA GLY A 150 20.54 -8.02 11.99
C GLY A 150 20.37 -9.54 12.02
N LYS A 151 19.16 -10.05 11.78
CA LYS A 151 18.87 -11.51 11.75
C LYS A 151 19.33 -12.15 10.44
N LEU A 152 19.38 -11.37 9.37
CA LEU A 152 19.81 -11.80 8.04
C LEU A 152 21.05 -11.02 7.61
N SER A 153 22.08 -11.75 7.17
CA SER A 153 23.23 -11.18 6.49
C SER A 153 23.55 -12.01 5.25
N SER A 154 23.66 -11.33 4.11
CA SER A 154 24.15 -11.89 2.86
C SER A 154 25.35 -11.06 2.37
N SER A 155 26.32 -11.73 1.76
CA SER A 155 27.44 -11.09 1.06
C SER A 155 27.11 -10.65 -0.37
N GLY A 156 25.88 -10.90 -0.86
CA GLY A 156 25.47 -10.62 -2.23
C GLY A 156 26.23 -11.43 -3.30
N THR A 157 27.01 -12.42 -2.88
CA THR A 157 27.91 -13.19 -3.75
C THR A 157 27.71 -14.68 -3.53
N PHE A 158 27.55 -15.42 -4.62
CA PHE A 158 27.43 -16.88 -4.55
C PHE A 158 28.78 -17.54 -4.26
N GLU A 159 28.88 -18.19 -3.11
CA GLU A 159 30.04 -18.99 -2.75
C GLU A 159 30.12 -20.24 -3.63
N ARG A 160 31.30 -20.50 -4.20
CA ARG A 160 31.55 -21.64 -5.09
C ARG A 160 32.61 -22.57 -4.51
N ASN A 161 32.47 -23.87 -4.75
CA ASN A 161 33.51 -24.85 -4.43
C ASN A 161 34.66 -24.79 -5.45
N TRP A 162 35.70 -25.58 -5.23
CA TRP A 162 36.89 -25.62 -6.10
C TRP A 162 36.57 -26.04 -7.56
N LEU A 163 35.43 -26.72 -7.79
CA LEU A 163 34.90 -27.09 -9.10
C LEU A 163 34.01 -25.98 -9.72
N GLY A 164 33.94 -24.80 -9.10
CA GLY A 164 33.10 -23.69 -9.56
C GLY A 164 31.59 -23.87 -9.31
N LYS A 165 31.15 -24.95 -8.65
CA LYS A 165 29.73 -25.20 -8.33
C LYS A 165 29.30 -24.40 -7.11
N ILE A 166 28.07 -23.87 -7.13
CA ILE A 166 27.48 -23.12 -6.02
C ILE A 166 27.37 -24.02 -4.78
N LYS A 167 27.95 -23.58 -3.67
CA LYS A 167 27.92 -24.29 -2.38
C LYS A 167 26.50 -24.30 -1.80
N ASN A 168 26.21 -25.29 -0.96
CA ASN A 168 24.99 -25.30 -0.15
C ASN A 168 25.26 -24.60 1.19
N THR A 169 25.16 -23.26 1.21
CA THR A 169 25.40 -22.45 2.42
C THR A 169 24.23 -21.50 2.68
N PRO A 170 24.00 -21.08 3.94
CA PRO A 170 22.98 -20.09 4.27
C PRO A 170 23.04 -18.82 3.41
N ASN A 171 24.25 -18.30 3.17
CA ASN A 171 24.48 -17.13 2.32
C ASN A 171 23.94 -17.32 0.89
N ASN A 172 24.22 -18.47 0.27
CA ASN A 172 23.75 -18.77 -1.07
C ASN A 172 22.24 -18.96 -1.14
N ILE A 173 21.62 -19.55 -0.10
CA ILE A 173 20.15 -19.65 -0.04
C ILE A 173 19.52 -18.27 0.13
N LEU A 174 20.12 -17.41 0.96
CA LEU A 174 19.63 -16.05 1.13
C LEU A 174 19.73 -15.26 -0.17
N ASN A 175 20.80 -15.41 -0.96
CA ASN A 175 20.89 -14.84 -2.31
C ASN A 175 19.75 -15.32 -3.23
N LEU A 176 19.41 -16.61 -3.21
CA LEU A 176 18.25 -17.11 -3.97
C LEU A 176 16.92 -16.49 -3.51
N VAL A 177 16.77 -16.21 -2.22
CA VAL A 177 15.59 -15.51 -1.68
C VAL A 177 15.56 -14.06 -2.15
N VAL A 178 16.72 -13.40 -2.23
CA VAL A 178 16.82 -12.04 -2.80
C VAL A 178 16.39 -12.05 -4.27
N ASP A 179 16.92 -12.98 -5.06
CA ASP A 179 16.55 -13.16 -6.47
C ASP A 179 15.04 -13.41 -6.60
N TYR A 180 14.47 -14.25 -5.73
CA TYR A 180 13.04 -14.51 -5.69
C TYR A 180 12.19 -13.25 -5.49
N VAL A 181 12.52 -12.44 -4.49
CA VAL A 181 11.75 -11.22 -4.22
C VAL A 181 11.91 -10.24 -5.38
N LEU A 182 13.13 -10.09 -5.90
CA LEU A 182 13.42 -9.19 -7.04
C LEU A 182 12.64 -9.60 -8.30
N ASP A 183 12.67 -10.88 -8.65
CA ASP A 183 11.92 -11.43 -9.79
C ASP A 183 10.42 -11.25 -9.61
N TYR A 184 9.93 -11.46 -8.37
CA TYR A 184 8.52 -11.25 -8.07
C TYR A 184 8.12 -9.79 -8.30
N ILE A 185 8.87 -8.80 -7.78
CA ILE A 185 8.47 -7.37 -7.85
C ILE A 185 8.60 -6.76 -9.24
N LYS A 186 9.53 -7.23 -10.09
CA LYS A 186 9.70 -6.73 -11.46
C LYS A 186 8.45 -6.90 -12.31
N GLY A 187 7.64 -7.93 -12.02
CA GLY A 187 6.39 -8.22 -12.72
C GLY A 187 5.14 -7.65 -12.06
N ARG A 188 5.24 -6.69 -11.12
CA ARG A 188 4.09 -6.17 -10.35
C ARG A 188 3.72 -4.74 -10.68
N PRO A 189 2.42 -4.40 -10.61
CA PRO A 189 1.98 -3.02 -10.70
C PRO A 189 2.64 -2.16 -9.62
N THR A 190 3.13 -0.99 -10.03
CA THR A 190 3.69 0.00 -9.13
C THR A 190 2.61 0.95 -8.63
N CYS A 191 2.89 1.64 -7.53
CA CYS A 191 2.06 2.65 -6.91
C CYS A 191 2.78 4.01 -6.96
N ASN A 192 2.02 5.09 -7.15
CA ASN A 192 2.56 6.46 -7.12
C ASN A 192 2.21 7.20 -5.82
N SER A 193 1.31 6.65 -4.99
CA SER A 193 0.89 7.26 -3.73
C SER A 193 0.39 6.22 -2.73
N ASN A 194 0.24 6.63 -1.48
CA ASN A 194 -0.37 5.83 -0.41
C ASN A 194 -1.89 5.75 -0.49
N TRP A 195 -2.52 6.28 -1.53
CA TRP A 195 -3.98 6.33 -1.66
C TRP A 195 -4.42 5.48 -2.84
N LYS A 196 -5.07 4.34 -2.53
CA LYS A 196 -5.63 3.43 -3.53
C LYS A 196 -7.12 3.68 -3.66
N GLN A 197 -7.57 4.00 -4.88
CA GLN A 197 -8.98 4.25 -5.15
C GLN A 197 -9.83 3.01 -4.83
N VAL A 198 -10.99 3.25 -4.21
CA VAL A 198 -11.98 2.24 -3.86
C VAL A 198 -13.08 2.26 -4.91
N GLY A 199 -13.08 1.25 -5.79
CA GLY A 199 -14.10 1.11 -6.81
C GLY A 199 -14.19 2.32 -7.76
N LYS A 200 -15.37 2.50 -8.36
CA LYS A 200 -15.67 3.66 -9.21
C LYS A 200 -16.07 4.87 -8.35
N PRO A 201 -15.84 6.11 -8.83
CA PRO A 201 -16.39 7.31 -8.19
C PRO A 201 -17.91 7.24 -8.04
N TYR A 202 -18.44 7.85 -6.99
CA TYR A 202 -19.87 7.96 -6.72
C TYR A 202 -20.41 9.24 -7.33
N LEU A 203 -21.49 9.14 -8.12
CA LEU A 203 -22.14 10.30 -8.72
C LEU A 203 -22.97 11.03 -7.67
N ILE A 204 -22.78 12.34 -7.53
CA ILE A 204 -23.58 13.20 -6.66
C ILE A 204 -24.93 13.45 -7.35
N LEU A 205 -26.00 12.98 -6.73
CA LEU A 205 -27.37 13.16 -7.21
C LEU A 205 -28.03 14.39 -6.59
N LYS A 206 -27.70 14.68 -5.33
CA LYS A 206 -28.25 15.79 -4.56
C LYS A 206 -27.28 16.23 -3.48
N VAL A 207 -27.24 17.53 -3.21
CA VAL A 207 -26.53 18.11 -2.07
C VAL A 207 -27.51 18.93 -1.25
N ASP A 208 -27.62 18.60 0.03
CA ASP A 208 -28.40 19.34 1.03
C ASP A 208 -27.46 19.94 2.07
N LYS A 209 -27.81 21.11 2.61
CA LYS A 209 -27.10 21.77 3.70
C LYS A 209 -28.07 21.99 4.85
N SER A 210 -27.65 21.68 6.07
CA SER A 210 -28.40 21.97 7.30
C SER A 210 -27.52 22.67 8.33
N GLU A 211 -28.16 23.56 9.09
CA GLU A 211 -27.61 24.23 10.27
C GLU A 211 -27.87 23.43 11.55
#